data_AF-A0A2E1TLQ6-F1
#
_entry.id   AF-A0A2E1TLQ6-F1
#
_cell.length_a   1.000
_cell.length_b   1.000
_cell.length_c   1.000
_cell.angle_alpha   90.00
_cell.angle_beta   90.00
_cell.angle_gamma   90.00
#
_symmetry.space_group_name_H-M   'P 1'
#
loop_
_entity.id
_entity.type
_entity.pdbx_description
1 polymer ?
#
loop_
_entity_poly.entity_id
_entity_poly.type
_entity_poly.pdbx_seq_one_letter_code
_entity_poly.pdbx_strand_id
1 'polypeptide(L)'
;MIILPVISFLVSALVLGILLHPLFSKFGLDHPNQRSMHIFPIPRTGGISILSGFFLTCLFISGDEQYILVLGIFIGGLSLMDDLFNLKIIVRFVFQLLVVGIFLFILDFPLQTWLLFIVTLYILWHINLFNFMDGMDGLAVTMSL
;
A
#
# COMPACT_ATOMS: atom_id res chain seq x y z
N MET A 1 -10.62 -18.44 -13.22
CA MET A 1 -9.59 -17.54 -12.66
C MET A 1 -10.09 -16.12 -12.32
N ILE A 2 -11.30 -15.69 -12.71
CA ILE A 2 -11.82 -14.33 -12.40
C ILE A 2 -12.50 -14.22 -11.01
N ILE A 3 -12.93 -15.35 -10.45
CA ILE A 3 -13.74 -15.39 -9.22
C ILE A 3 -12.99 -14.75 -8.03
N LEU A 4 -11.72 -15.08 -7.82
CA LEU A 4 -10.95 -14.58 -6.67
C LEU A 4 -10.70 -13.05 -6.74
N PRO A 5 -10.29 -12.46 -7.88
CA PRO A 5 -10.26 -11.01 -8.04
C PRO A 5 -11.61 -10.34 -7.78
N VAL A 6 -12.72 -10.92 -8.24
CA VAL A 6 -14.07 -10.37 -8.00
C VAL A 6 -14.43 -10.42 -6.53
N ILE A 7 -14.17 -11.53 -5.83
CA ILE A 7 -14.42 -11.62 -4.38
C ILE A 7 -13.56 -10.58 -3.63
N SER A 8 -12.29 -10.44 -4.01
CA SER A 8 -11.37 -9.48 -3.37
C SER A 8 -11.82 -8.04 -3.58
N PHE A 9 -12.31 -7.71 -4.78
CA PHE A 9 -12.93 -6.42 -5.07
C PHE A 9 -14.18 -6.18 -4.21
N LEU A 10 -15.08 -7.17 -4.12
CA LEU A 10 -16.31 -7.06 -3.32
C LEU A 10 -16.00 -6.90 -1.84
N VAL A 11 -14.99 -7.60 -1.31
CA VAL A 11 -14.53 -7.45 0.08
C VAL A 11 -13.96 -6.05 0.31
N SER A 12 -13.06 -5.57 -0.55
CA SER A 12 -12.53 -4.20 -0.46
C SER A 12 -13.64 -3.14 -0.52
N ALA A 13 -14.60 -3.29 -1.43
CA ALA A 13 -15.73 -2.37 -1.57
C ALA A 13 -16.65 -2.38 -0.34
N LEU A 14 -16.92 -3.56 0.23
CA LEU A 14 -17.71 -3.72 1.45
C LEU A 14 -17.01 -3.07 2.64
N VAL A 15 -15.71 -3.32 2.83
CA VAL A 15 -14.92 -2.72 3.90
C VAL A 15 -14.86 -1.20 3.75
N LEU A 16 -14.70 -0.69 2.52
CA LEU A 16 -14.79 0.75 2.25
C LEU A 16 -16.15 1.32 2.64
N GLY A 17 -17.24 0.67 2.25
CA GLY A 17 -18.60 1.10 2.62
C GLY A 17 -18.82 1.16 4.13
N ILE A 18 -18.28 0.19 4.87
CA ILE A 18 -18.32 0.19 6.35
C ILE A 18 -17.52 1.35 6.93
N LEU A 19 -16.30 1.59 6.44
CA LEU A 19 -15.42 2.64 6.95
C LEU A 19 -15.96 4.05 6.65
N LEU A 20 -16.64 4.22 5.51
CA LEU A 20 -17.31 5.48 5.15
C LEU A 20 -18.64 5.69 5.88
N HIS A 21 -19.20 4.68 6.54
CA HIS A 21 -20.43 4.81 7.31
C HIS A 21 -20.25 5.83 8.46
N PRO A 22 -21.25 6.67 8.80
CA PRO A 22 -21.12 7.73 9.80
C PRO A 22 -20.59 7.27 11.17
N LEU A 23 -20.85 6.01 11.54
CA LEU A 23 -20.37 5.39 12.79
C LEU A 23 -18.83 5.23 12.83
N PHE A 24 -18.20 4.97 11.67
CA PHE A 24 -16.76 4.70 11.55
C PHE A 24 -15.99 5.82 10.85
N SER A 25 -16.68 6.69 10.12
CA SER A 25 -16.10 7.82 9.38
C SER A 25 -15.27 8.79 10.22
N LYS A 26 -15.39 8.75 11.55
CA LYS A 26 -14.59 9.56 12.48
C LYS A 26 -13.21 8.96 12.78
N PHE A 27 -12.96 7.72 12.36
CA PHE A 27 -11.69 7.04 12.55
C PHE A 27 -10.68 7.44 11.46
N GLY A 28 -9.45 7.78 11.85
CA GLY A 28 -8.39 8.13 10.89
C GLY A 28 -8.69 9.37 10.04
N LEU A 29 -9.28 10.41 10.64
CA LEU A 29 -9.56 11.66 9.94
C LEU A 29 -8.28 12.46 9.68
N ASP A 30 -8.09 12.87 8.43
CA ASP A 30 -7.08 13.85 8.08
C ASP A 30 -7.66 15.26 8.13
N HIS A 31 -7.15 16.06 9.05
CA HIS A 31 -7.58 17.43 9.25
C HIS A 31 -6.87 18.36 8.26
N PRO A 32 -7.58 19.30 7.64
CA PRO A 32 -7.00 20.20 6.66
C PRO A 32 -5.88 21.04 7.28
N ASN A 33 -4.71 21.01 6.64
CA ASN A 33 -3.53 21.79 6.98
C ASN A 33 -3.17 22.75 5.84
N GLN A 34 -2.15 23.61 6.02
CA GLN A 34 -1.71 24.60 5.03
C GLN A 34 -1.29 24.01 3.66
N ARG A 35 -1.13 22.67 3.58
CA ARG A 35 -0.76 21.93 2.37
C ARG A 35 -1.90 21.07 1.81
N SER A 36 -3.03 21.01 2.51
CA SER A 36 -4.18 20.19 2.15
C SER A 36 -5.00 20.87 1.06
N MET A 37 -5.46 20.09 0.07
CA MET A 37 -6.38 20.58 -0.97
C MET A 37 -7.85 20.43 -0.58
N HIS A 38 -8.15 19.69 0.49
CA HIS A 38 -9.47 19.54 1.07
C HIS A 38 -9.76 20.60 2.13
N ILE A 39 -11.03 20.98 2.23
CA ILE A 39 -11.53 22.01 3.16
C ILE A 39 -12.25 21.37 4.37
N PHE A 40 -12.67 20.11 4.25
CA PHE A 40 -13.37 19.34 5.29
C PHE A 40 -12.56 18.11 5.66
N PRO A 41 -12.55 17.64 6.92
CA PRO A 41 -11.85 16.42 7.30
C PRO A 41 -12.31 15.20 6.49
N ILE A 42 -11.36 14.45 5.93
CA ILE A 42 -11.62 13.26 5.10
C ILE A 42 -11.06 12.02 5.82
N PRO A 43 -11.77 10.88 5.84
CA PRO A 43 -11.23 9.64 6.40
C PRO A 43 -10.07 9.09 5.54
N ARG A 44 -8.87 8.95 6.09
CA ARG A 44 -7.70 8.27 5.49
C ARG A 44 -7.72 6.76 5.70
N THR A 45 -8.89 6.14 5.54
CA THR A 45 -9.08 4.71 5.80
C THR A 45 -9.15 3.87 4.53
N GLY A 46 -9.06 4.49 3.34
CA GLY A 46 -9.15 3.79 2.06
C GLY A 46 -8.08 2.70 1.87
N GLY A 47 -6.87 2.90 2.42
CA GLY A 47 -5.82 1.89 2.43
C GLY A 47 -6.21 0.61 3.16
N ILE A 48 -7.00 0.70 4.26
CA ILE A 48 -7.50 -0.47 5.00
C ILE A 48 -8.37 -1.34 4.09
N SER A 49 -9.23 -0.69 3.30
CA SER A 49 -10.11 -1.37 2.35
C SER A 49 -9.31 -2.15 1.31
N ILE A 50 -8.32 -1.52 0.67
CA ILE A 50 -7.51 -2.18 -0.36
C ILE A 50 -6.70 -3.34 0.23
N LEU A 51 -6.09 -3.13 1.40
CA LEU A 51 -5.32 -4.17 2.10
C LEU A 51 -6.19 -5.37 2.49
N SER A 52 -7.47 -5.17 2.78
CA SER A 52 -8.38 -6.27 3.12
C SER A 52 -8.59 -7.24 1.95
N GLY A 53 -8.75 -6.74 0.72
CA GLY A 53 -8.84 -7.58 -0.48
C GLY A 53 -7.52 -8.29 -0.82
N PHE A 54 -6.38 -7.60 -0.63
CA PHE A 54 -5.05 -8.22 -0.76
C PHE A 54 -4.84 -9.36 0.23
N PHE A 55 -5.18 -9.12 1.50
CA PHE A 55 -5.10 -10.12 2.55
C PHE A 55 -5.96 -11.34 2.24
N LEU A 56 -7.20 -11.13 1.79
CA LEU A 56 -8.08 -12.22 1.36
C LEU A 56 -7.45 -13.02 0.22
N THR A 57 -6.95 -12.35 -0.83
CA THR A 57 -6.28 -13.00 -1.96
C THR A 57 -5.11 -13.88 -1.48
N CYS A 58 -4.33 -13.39 -0.53
CA CYS A 58 -3.18 -14.07 0.04
C CYS A 58 -3.54 -15.39 0.78
N LEU A 59 -4.78 -15.56 1.24
CA LEU A 59 -5.25 -16.79 1.88
C LEU A 59 -5.56 -17.91 0.87
N PHE A 60 -5.80 -17.56 -0.39
CA PHE A 60 -6.22 -18.50 -1.44
C PHE A 60 -5.18 -18.71 -2.54
N ILE A 61 -4.10 -17.91 -2.56
CA ILE A 61 -2.96 -18.08 -3.45
C ILE A 61 -1.82 -18.78 -2.70
N SER A 62 -1.05 -19.59 -3.42
CA SER A 62 0.10 -20.33 -2.90
C SER A 62 1.25 -20.29 -3.90
N GLY A 63 2.47 -20.54 -3.44
CA GLY A 63 3.69 -20.45 -4.26
C GLY A 63 4.27 -19.04 -4.28
N ASP A 64 5.06 -18.74 -5.31
CA ASP A 64 5.86 -17.51 -5.35
C ASP A 64 5.01 -16.23 -5.33
N GLU A 65 3.84 -16.28 -5.97
CA GLU A 65 2.85 -15.19 -5.97
C GLU A 65 2.37 -14.82 -4.55
N GLN A 66 2.32 -15.79 -3.64
CA GLN A 66 1.91 -15.54 -2.25
C GLN A 66 2.92 -14.65 -1.54
N TYR A 67 4.24 -14.86 -1.75
CA TYR A 67 5.26 -14.01 -1.13
C TYR A 67 5.19 -12.57 -1.64
N ILE A 68 4.91 -12.39 -2.94
CA ILE A 68 4.72 -11.05 -3.51
C ILE A 68 3.56 -10.33 -2.82
N LEU A 69 2.43 -11.01 -2.62
CA LEU A 69 1.27 -10.45 -1.94
C LEU A 69 1.56 -10.12 -0.47
N VAL A 70 2.24 -11.00 0.25
CA VAL A 70 2.64 -10.77 1.65
C VAL A 70 3.53 -9.53 1.76
N LEU A 71 4.51 -9.39 0.88
CA LEU A 71 5.41 -8.22 0.88
C LEU A 71 4.66 -6.94 0.48
N GLY A 72 3.69 -7.04 -0.44
CA GLY A 72 2.76 -5.96 -0.76
C GLY A 72 1.94 -5.50 0.45
N ILE A 73 1.44 -6.44 1.26
CA ILE A 73 0.73 -6.15 2.52
C ILE A 73 1.64 -5.42 3.51
N PHE A 74 2.92 -5.82 3.62
CA PHE A 74 3.88 -5.11 4.48
C PHE A 74 4.17 -3.68 4.01
N ILE A 75 4.36 -3.45 2.70
CA ILE A 75 4.54 -2.09 2.16
C ILE A 75 3.29 -1.25 2.36
N GLY A 76 2.11 -1.76 1.98
CA GLY A 76 0.87 -1.02 2.12
C GLY A 76 0.51 -0.75 3.60
N GLY A 77 0.79 -1.70 4.49
CA GLY A 77 0.65 -1.52 5.94
C GLY A 77 1.60 -0.45 6.49
N LEU A 78 2.85 -0.40 6.02
CA LEU A 78 3.78 0.67 6.37
C LEU A 78 3.26 2.03 5.89
N SER A 79 2.78 2.13 4.64
CA SER A 79 2.21 3.37 4.11
C SER A 79 1.01 3.84 4.93
N LEU A 80 0.11 2.92 5.28
CA LEU A 80 -1.04 3.21 6.13
C LEU A 80 -0.62 3.68 7.54
N MET A 81 0.39 3.03 8.11
CA MET A 81 0.93 3.43 9.41
C MET A 81 1.60 4.81 9.34
N ASP A 82 2.25 5.14 8.23
CA ASP A 82 2.78 6.48 7.98
C ASP A 82 1.67 7.54 7.90
N ASP A 83 0.57 7.24 7.21
CA ASP A 83 -0.58 8.14 7.11
C ASP A 83 -1.22 8.44 8.47
N LEU A 84 -1.30 7.44 9.35
CA LEU A 84 -1.93 7.59 10.67
C LEU A 84 -1.00 8.20 11.72
N PHE A 85 0.30 7.93 11.67
CA PHE A 85 1.24 8.24 12.75
C PHE A 85 2.40 9.16 12.36
N ASN A 86 2.52 9.58 11.10
CA ASN A 86 3.63 10.39 10.58
C ASN A 86 5.00 9.82 10.99
N LEU A 87 5.35 8.66 10.44
CA LEU A 87 6.56 7.95 10.83
C LEU A 87 7.82 8.73 10.42
N LYS A 88 8.91 8.50 11.16
CA LYS A 88 10.22 9.04 10.78
C LYS A 88 10.66 8.46 9.44
N ILE A 89 11.16 9.31 8.55
CA ILE A 89 11.69 8.94 7.22
C ILE A 89 12.66 7.75 7.29
N ILE A 90 13.56 7.73 8.29
CA ILE A 90 14.53 6.65 8.47
C ILE A 90 13.85 5.30 8.73
N VAL A 91 12.80 5.28 9.55
CA VAL A 91 12.07 4.04 9.88
C VAL A 91 11.40 3.49 8.62
N ARG A 92 10.76 4.36 7.84
CA ARG A 92 10.15 3.97 6.57
C ARG A 92 11.17 3.42 5.59
N PHE A 93 12.27 4.13 5.40
CA PHE A 93 13.29 3.77 4.41
C PHE A 93 13.95 2.43 4.75
N VAL A 94 14.32 2.21 6.02
CA VAL A 94 14.89 0.93 6.47
C VAL A 94 13.90 -0.21 6.27
N PHE A 95 12.62 -0.01 6.61
CA PHE A 95 11.61 -1.05 6.43
C PHE A 95 11.38 -1.38 4.95
N GLN A 96 11.23 -0.36 4.09
CA GLN A 96 11.11 -0.56 2.64
C GLN A 96 12.33 -1.29 2.08
N LEU A 97 13.55 -0.91 2.49
CA LEU A 97 14.78 -1.56 2.06
C LEU A 97 14.81 -3.04 2.45
N LEU A 98 14.38 -3.38 3.66
CA LEU A 98 14.28 -4.77 4.11
C LEU A 98 13.27 -5.57 3.28
N VAL A 99 12.07 -5.02 3.06
CA VAL A 99 11.02 -5.70 2.29
C VAL A 99 11.43 -5.90 0.83
N VAL A 100 12.05 -4.90 0.20
CA VAL A 100 12.56 -5.01 -1.18
C VAL A 100 13.74 -5.99 -1.26
N GLY A 101 14.62 -5.99 -0.26
CA GLY A 101 15.72 -6.96 -0.18
C GLY A 101 15.21 -8.41 -0.09
N ILE A 102 14.20 -8.65 0.75
CA ILE A 102 13.54 -9.96 0.88
C ILE A 102 12.84 -10.34 -0.44
N PHE A 103 12.13 -9.40 -1.08
CA PHE A 103 11.48 -9.60 -2.38
C PHE A 103 12.45 -10.11 -3.44
N LEU A 104 13.59 -9.41 -3.61
CA LEU A 104 14.59 -9.76 -4.61
C LEU A 104 15.29 -11.08 -4.27
N PHE A 105 15.46 -11.39 -2.99
CA PHE A 105 16.04 -12.66 -2.54
C PHE A 105 15.10 -13.85 -2.80
N ILE A 106 13.81 -13.73 -2.50
CA ILE A 106 12.82 -14.81 -2.69
C ILE A 106 12.64 -15.14 -4.17
N LEU A 107 12.58 -14.13 -5.03
CA LEU A 107 12.39 -14.34 -6.47
C LEU A 107 13.65 -14.78 -7.21
N ASP A 108 14.78 -14.90 -6.51
CA ASP A 108 16.07 -15.37 -7.03
C ASP A 108 16.41 -14.77 -8.41
N PHE A 109 16.28 -13.44 -8.52
CA PHE A 109 16.49 -12.76 -9.80
C PHE A 109 17.92 -13.01 -10.31
N PRO A 110 18.10 -13.58 -11.52
CA PRO A 110 19.42 -13.95 -12.06
C PRO A 110 20.15 -12.72 -12.60
N LEU A 111 20.36 -11.71 -11.76
CA LEU A 111 20.98 -10.44 -12.09
C LEU A 111 22.32 -10.29 -11.37
N GLN A 112 23.24 -9.55 -11.99
CA GLN A 112 24.51 -9.19 -11.35
C GLN A 112 24.25 -8.26 -10.15
N THR A 113 25.11 -8.34 -9.12
CA THR A 113 24.91 -7.61 -7.85
C THR A 113 24.73 -6.10 -8.02
N TRP A 114 25.48 -5.48 -8.94
CA TRP A 114 25.33 -4.04 -9.20
C TRP A 114 23.99 -3.70 -9.83
N LEU A 115 23.41 -4.61 -10.61
CA LEU A 115 22.09 -4.44 -11.23
C LEU A 115 20.97 -4.65 -10.20
N LEU A 116 21.12 -5.61 -9.28
CA LEU A 116 20.22 -5.76 -8.13
C LEU A 116 20.17 -4.49 -7.28
N PHE A 117 21.31 -3.81 -7.10
CA PHE A 117 21.37 -2.52 -6.40
C PHE A 117 20.56 -1.44 -7.12
N ILE A 118 20.70 -1.33 -8.45
CA ILE A 118 19.91 -0.38 -9.26
C ILE A 118 18.42 -0.70 -9.18
N VAL A 119 18.02 -1.97 -9.29
CA VAL A 119 16.62 -2.40 -9.19
C VAL A 119 16.06 -2.07 -7.81
N THR A 120 16.83 -2.29 -6.74
CA THR A 120 16.44 -1.93 -5.37
C THR A 120 16.15 -0.43 -5.27
N LEU A 121 17.07 0.42 -5.77
CA LEU A 121 16.88 1.86 -5.77
C LEU A 121 15.65 2.29 -6.59
N TYR A 122 15.43 1.65 -7.74
CA TYR A 122 14.26 1.92 -8.59
C TYR A 122 12.94 1.59 -7.90
N ILE A 123 12.85 0.44 -7.21
CA ILE A 123 11.66 0.04 -6.46
C ILE A 123 11.44 0.99 -5.27
N LEU A 124 12.47 1.30 -4.50
CA LEU A 124 12.38 2.24 -3.39
C LEU A 124 11.94 3.64 -3.85
N TRP A 125 12.47 4.09 -4.99
CA TRP A 125 12.05 5.34 -5.61
C TRP A 125 10.56 5.28 -6.01
N HIS A 126 10.12 4.19 -6.66
CA HIS A 126 8.71 4.00 -7.03
C HIS A 126 7.77 4.02 -5.82
N ILE A 127 8.08 3.28 -4.75
CA ILE A 127 7.24 3.26 -3.54
C ILE A 127 7.11 4.67 -2.95
N ASN A 128 8.21 5.41 -2.86
CA ASN A 128 8.18 6.76 -2.32
C ASN A 128 7.51 7.77 -3.27
N LEU A 129 7.60 7.56 -4.59
CA LEU A 129 6.90 8.36 -5.59
C LEU A 129 5.39 8.20 -5.44
N PHE A 130 4.87 6.97 -5.38
CA PHE A 130 3.44 6.72 -5.19
C PHE A 130 2.92 7.24 -3.85
N ASN A 131 3.67 7.04 -2.75
CA ASN A 131 3.32 7.62 -1.46
C ASN A 131 3.30 9.16 -1.48
N PHE A 132 4.16 9.79 -2.29
CA PHE A 132 4.13 11.25 -2.46
C PHE A 132 2.93 11.71 -3.28
N MET A 133 2.56 10.95 -4.32
CA MET A 133 1.45 11.25 -5.22
C MET A 133 0.08 11.06 -4.57
N ASP A 134 -0.06 10.13 -3.62
CA ASP A 134 -1.33 9.90 -2.88
C ASP A 134 -1.75 11.09 -2.00
N GLY A 135 -0.83 12.05 -1.78
CA GLY A 135 -1.16 13.36 -1.19
C GLY A 135 -1.97 14.29 -2.09
N MET A 136 -2.20 13.93 -3.36
CA MET A 136 -3.03 14.65 -4.33
C MET A 136 -4.24 13.79 -4.71
N ASP A 137 -5.42 14.14 -4.20
CA ASP A 137 -6.68 13.38 -4.34
C ASP A 137 -6.84 12.66 -5.69
N GLY A 138 -6.68 11.32 -5.71
CA GLY A 138 -7.09 10.43 -6.80
C GLY A 138 -6.10 10.22 -7.97
N LEU A 139 -4.95 10.90 -8.02
CA LEU A 139 -3.96 10.69 -9.09
C LEU A 139 -3.22 9.36 -8.96
N ALA A 140 -2.88 8.94 -7.74
CA ALA A 140 -2.16 7.69 -7.51
C ALA A 140 -2.98 6.46 -7.97
N VAL A 141 -4.29 6.45 -7.70
CA VAL A 141 -5.20 5.36 -8.09
C VAL A 141 -5.31 5.24 -9.61
N THR A 142 -5.52 6.36 -10.32
CA THR A 142 -5.65 6.36 -11.79
C THR A 142 -4.37 5.95 -12.52
N MET A 143 -3.20 6.11 -11.92
CA MET A 143 -1.93 5.62 -12.48
C MET A 143 -1.62 4.15 -12.15
N SER A 144 -2.35 3.55 -11.20
CA SER A 144 -2.11 2.18 -10.74
C SER A 144 -3.03 1.12 -11.38
N LEU A 145 -4.11 1.55 -12.04
CA LEU A 145 -5.05 0.72 -12.81
C LEU A 145 -4.62 0.62 -14.28
#